data_AF-A0AAU7Q381-F1
#
_entry.id   AF-A0AAU7Q381-F1
#
_cell.length_a   1.000
_cell.length_b   1.000
_cell.length_c   1.000
_cell.angle_alpha   90.00
_cell.angle_beta   90.00
_cell.angle_gamma   90.00
#
_symmetry.space_group_name_H-M   'P 1'
#
loop_
_entity.id
_entity.type
_entity.pdbx_description
1 polymer ?
#
loop_
_entity_poly.entity_id
_entity_poly.type
_entity_poly.pdbx_seq_one_letter_code
_entity_poly.pdbx_strand_id
1 'polypeptide(L)'
;MHYLIFLLIGKSSFTAKHGRVSQYINYGREVGADVIIVSFQNMQKDKEHFSITEQLLWDTSLTTFHTRTIINFDQDVLFLKKIGNAKAPWEYVKGEFELHEKNDTDPYLGNWVGYRICKIAIYSSEDEYLGLVNEDNCKEKSGINKMLAWKNEDVRLRINKQSKQGFYLNRNKIPILIKSQINKFGYLELVDKNTDQVVISLQKN
;
A
#
# COMPACT_ATOMS: atom_id res chain seq x y z
N MET A 1 -4.82 -6.73 22.26
CA MET A 1 -5.57 -6.52 21.00
C MET A 1 -5.41 -5.07 20.56
N HIS A 2 -4.46 -4.77 19.65
CA HIS A 2 -4.24 -3.42 19.13
C HIS A 2 -5.12 -3.22 17.88
N TYR A 3 -6.30 -2.63 18.06
CA TYR A 3 -7.15 -2.28 16.93
C TYR A 3 -6.52 -1.14 16.13
N LEU A 4 -6.48 -1.34 14.82
CA LEU A 4 -6.04 -0.36 13.83
C LEU A 4 -7.18 0.67 13.67
N ILE A 5 -7.26 1.64 14.57
CA ILE A 5 -8.34 2.64 14.55
C ILE A 5 -7.84 3.87 13.78
N PHE A 6 -8.23 3.95 12.51
CA PHE A 6 -8.23 5.21 11.79
C PHE A 6 -9.63 5.82 11.86
N LEU A 7 -9.70 7.09 12.28
CA LEU A 7 -10.92 7.86 12.18
C LEU A 7 -10.94 8.56 10.83
N LEU A 8 -11.99 8.33 10.04
CA LEU A 8 -12.27 9.16 8.88
C LEU A 8 -12.72 10.54 9.37
N ILE A 9 -11.89 11.56 9.14
CA ILE A 9 -12.15 12.94 9.61
C ILE A 9 -12.65 13.86 8.50
N GLY A 10 -12.61 13.40 7.24
CA GLY A 10 -13.10 14.19 6.13
C GLY A 10 -13.12 13.42 4.82
N LYS A 11 -13.95 13.91 3.90
CA LYS A 11 -14.03 13.49 2.51
C LYS A 11 -14.12 14.71 1.62
N SER A 12 -13.51 14.67 0.45
CA SER A 12 -13.63 15.70 -0.57
C SER A 12 -13.61 15.07 -1.95
N SER A 13 -14.35 15.66 -2.88
CA SER A 13 -14.38 15.24 -4.27
C SER A 13 -14.26 16.46 -5.16
N PHE A 14 -13.37 16.42 -6.15
CA PHE A 14 -13.15 17.53 -7.08
C PHE A 14 -12.53 17.06 -8.38
N THR A 15 -12.75 17.81 -9.45
CA THR A 15 -12.11 17.57 -10.74
C THR A 15 -10.94 18.54 -10.90
N ALA A 16 -9.72 18.01 -11.00
CA ALA A 16 -8.52 18.83 -11.13
C ALA A 16 -7.38 18.10 -11.84
N LYS A 17 -6.34 18.87 -12.21
CA LYS A 17 -5.06 18.32 -12.68
C LYS A 17 -4.45 17.44 -11.59
N HIS A 18 -3.63 16.47 -12.01
CA HIS A 18 -2.86 15.67 -11.06
C HIS A 18 -1.88 16.57 -10.29
N GLY A 19 -2.10 16.73 -8.99
CA GLY A 19 -1.22 17.52 -8.12
C GLY A 19 0.12 16.84 -7.87
N ARG A 20 1.10 17.58 -7.38
CA ARG A 20 2.32 16.98 -6.84
C ARG A 20 2.00 16.31 -5.51
N VAL A 21 2.67 15.18 -5.21
CA VAL A 21 2.50 14.44 -3.94
C VAL A 21 2.62 15.37 -2.71
N SER A 22 3.55 16.33 -2.74
CA SER A 22 3.74 17.31 -1.67
C SER A 22 2.53 18.20 -1.42
N GLN A 23 1.74 18.53 -2.44
CA GLN A 23 0.54 19.37 -2.30
C GLN A 23 -0.53 18.63 -1.51
N TYR A 24 -0.76 17.35 -1.82
CA TYR A 24 -1.68 16.52 -1.06
C TYR A 24 -1.21 16.38 0.39
N ILE A 25 0.07 16.06 0.62
CA ILE A 25 0.63 15.95 1.99
C ILE A 25 0.42 17.23 2.79
N ASN A 26 0.72 18.39 2.21
CA ASN A 26 0.55 19.68 2.89
C ASN A 26 -0.93 19.92 3.22
N TYR A 27 -1.82 19.70 2.25
CA TYR A 27 -3.25 19.90 2.45
C TYR A 27 -3.82 18.98 3.54
N GLY A 28 -3.47 17.70 3.56
CA GLY A 28 -3.94 16.83 4.64
C GLY A 28 -3.41 17.22 6.01
N ARG A 29 -2.18 17.73 6.11
CA ARG A 29 -1.66 18.27 7.38
C ARG A 29 -2.46 19.47 7.87
N GLU A 30 -2.85 20.38 6.97
CA GLU A 30 -3.70 21.54 7.29
C GLU A 30 -5.08 21.12 7.81
N VAL A 31 -5.66 20.07 7.23
CA VAL A 31 -6.93 19.47 7.68
C VAL A 31 -6.75 18.60 8.95
N GLY A 32 -5.52 18.43 9.43
CA GLY A 32 -5.19 17.64 10.62
C GLY A 32 -5.13 16.13 10.40
N ALA A 33 -5.12 15.66 9.15
CA ALA A 33 -5.03 14.26 8.78
C ALA A 33 -3.60 13.71 8.94
N ASP A 34 -3.49 12.45 9.35
CA ASP A 34 -2.23 11.71 9.42
C ASP A 34 -2.02 10.84 8.16
N VAL A 35 -3.11 10.46 7.49
CA VAL A 35 -3.10 9.69 6.24
C VAL A 35 -4.10 10.31 5.26
N ILE A 36 -3.72 10.37 3.99
CA ILE A 36 -4.57 10.82 2.90
C ILE A 36 -4.62 9.72 1.87
N ILE A 37 -5.83 9.34 1.45
CA ILE A 37 -6.03 8.43 0.32
C ILE A 37 -6.65 9.25 -0.80
N VAL A 38 -5.98 9.31 -1.94
CA VAL A 38 -6.46 10.00 -3.14
C VAL A 38 -6.67 8.96 -4.22
N SER A 39 -7.86 8.94 -4.81
CA SER A 39 -8.13 8.18 -6.03
C SER A 39 -8.20 9.12 -7.23
N PHE A 40 -7.80 8.63 -8.40
CA PHE A 40 -7.85 9.36 -9.66
C PHE A 40 -8.69 8.55 -10.64
N GLN A 41 -9.81 9.13 -11.07
CA GLN A 41 -10.81 8.49 -11.91
C GLN A 41 -11.14 9.39 -13.10
N ASN A 42 -11.86 8.85 -14.09
CA ASN A 42 -12.44 9.59 -15.22
C ASN A 42 -11.49 10.65 -15.81
N MET A 43 -10.42 10.20 -16.48
CA MET A 43 -9.48 11.12 -17.11
C MET A 43 -10.19 11.97 -18.18
N GLN A 44 -10.24 13.28 -17.96
CA GLN A 44 -10.83 14.26 -18.88
C GLN A 44 -9.72 15.03 -19.58
N LYS A 45 -9.91 15.25 -20.89
CA LYS A 45 -8.97 16.04 -21.72
C LYS A 45 -9.67 17.32 -22.15
N ASP A 46 -9.27 18.42 -21.54
CA ASP A 46 -9.83 19.74 -21.81
C ASP A 46 -8.87 20.56 -22.67
N LYS A 47 -9.42 21.43 -23.51
CA LYS A 47 -8.62 22.44 -24.23
C LYS A 47 -8.71 23.75 -23.48
N GLU A 48 -7.58 24.25 -23.03
CA GLU A 48 -7.48 25.59 -22.45
C GLU A 48 -6.92 26.53 -23.50
N HIS A 49 -7.62 27.64 -23.69
CA HIS A 49 -7.19 28.75 -24.53
C HIS A 49 -6.57 29.81 -23.64
N PHE A 50 -5.39 30.27 -23.99
CA PHE A 50 -4.71 31.35 -23.29
C PHE A 50 -4.04 32.28 -24.29
N SER A 51 -3.93 33.55 -23.93
CA SER A 51 -3.27 34.56 -24.75
C SER A 51 -1.95 34.96 -24.11
N ILE A 52 -0.91 35.08 -24.92
CA ILE A 52 0.34 35.72 -24.53
C ILE A 52 0.36 37.09 -25.19
N THR A 53 0.58 38.14 -24.40
CA THR A 53 0.77 39.49 -24.90
C THR A 53 2.23 39.87 -24.75
N GLU A 54 2.91 40.10 -25.87
CA GLU A 54 4.28 40.57 -25.91
C GLU A 54 4.29 42.06 -26.28
N GLN A 55 4.99 42.88 -25.48
CA GLN A 55 5.25 44.28 -25.83
C GLN A 55 6.37 44.34 -26.86
N LEU A 56 6.08 44.94 -28.02
CA LEU A 56 7.07 45.28 -29.03
C LEU A 56 7.62 46.68 -28.77
N LEU A 57 8.68 47.04 -29.49
CA LEU A 57 9.17 48.42 -29.53
C LEU A 57 8.03 49.37 -29.95
N TRP A 58 7.97 50.53 -29.29
CA TRP A 58 7.13 51.68 -29.64
C TRP A 58 5.62 51.47 -29.41
N ASP A 59 5.26 51.03 -28.20
CA ASP A 59 3.87 50.97 -27.70
C ASP A 59 2.92 50.02 -28.46
N THR A 60 3.44 49.24 -29.41
CA THR A 60 2.69 48.17 -30.07
C THR A 60 2.74 46.88 -29.24
N SER A 61 1.60 46.28 -28.94
CA SER A 61 1.52 44.94 -28.34
C SER A 61 1.03 43.90 -29.34
N LEU A 62 1.67 42.75 -29.41
CA LEU A 62 1.18 41.58 -30.14
C LEU A 62 0.55 40.61 -29.15
N THR A 63 -0.71 40.23 -29.41
CA THR A 63 -1.38 39.17 -28.62
C THR A 63 -1.53 37.92 -29.48
N THR A 64 -0.90 36.82 -29.06
CA THR A 64 -1.00 35.50 -29.70
C THR A 64 -1.89 34.57 -28.88
N PHE A 65 -2.80 33.87 -29.56
CA PHE A 65 -3.68 32.88 -28.94
C PHE A 65 -3.10 31.49 -29.07
N HIS A 66 -2.95 30.83 -27.93
CA HIS A 66 -2.45 29.47 -27.83
C HIS A 66 -3.53 28.56 -27.28
N THR A 67 -3.48 27.30 -27.69
CA THR A 67 -4.32 26.24 -27.12
C THR A 67 -3.40 25.18 -26.55
N ARG A 68 -3.67 24.74 -25.31
CA ARG A 68 -3.01 23.57 -24.74
C ARG A 68 -4.04 22.56 -24.26
N THR A 69 -3.70 21.29 -24.37
CA THR A 69 -4.51 20.22 -23.77
C THR A 69 -4.14 20.08 -22.30
N ILE A 70 -5.14 20.15 -21.43
CA ILE A 70 -5.03 19.83 -20.01
C ILE A 70 -5.60 18.44 -19.78
N ILE A 71 -4.98 17.70 -18.88
CA ILE A 71 -5.51 16.44 -18.38
C ILE A 71 -5.99 16.66 -16.94
N ASN A 72 -7.29 16.46 -16.74
CA ASN A 72 -7.96 16.49 -15.45
C ASN A 72 -8.42 15.08 -15.04
N PHE A 73 -8.62 14.88 -13.76
CA PHE A 73 -9.16 13.65 -13.18
C PHE A 73 -10.23 14.02 -12.17
N ASP A 74 -11.28 13.22 -12.10
CA ASP A 74 -12.14 13.21 -10.93
C ASP A 74 -11.35 12.60 -9.78
N GLN A 75 -11.20 13.35 -8.70
CA GLN A 75 -10.42 12.97 -7.53
C GLN A 75 -11.34 12.82 -6.34
N ASP A 76 -11.30 11.65 -5.71
CA ASP A 76 -11.89 11.44 -4.38
C ASP A 76 -10.77 11.35 -3.36
N VAL A 77 -10.89 12.15 -2.30
CA VAL A 77 -9.90 12.27 -1.23
C VAL A 77 -10.53 11.89 0.11
N LEU A 78 -9.89 10.95 0.80
CA LEU A 78 -10.22 10.57 2.17
C LEU A 78 -9.13 11.08 3.12
N PHE A 79 -9.55 11.75 4.19
CA PHE A 79 -8.68 12.24 5.25
C PHE A 79 -8.85 11.35 6.48
N LEU A 80 -7.78 10.72 6.93
CA LEU A 80 -7.79 9.83 8.08
C LEU A 80 -6.88 10.33 9.19
N LYS A 81 -7.36 10.25 10.42
CA LYS A 81 -6.60 10.49 11.65
C LYS A 81 -6.23 9.16 12.29
N LYS A 82 -4.98 9.00 12.70
CA LYS A 82 -4.55 7.89 13.55
C LYS A 82 -5.13 8.11 14.95
N ILE A 83 -5.87 7.13 15.47
CA ILE A 83 -6.33 7.15 16.86
C ILE A 83 -5.38 6.31 17.70
N GLY A 84 -4.83 6.91 18.77
CA GLY A 84 -3.85 6.26 19.64
C GLY A 84 -2.58 5.87 18.87
N ASN A 85 -2.04 4.69 19.16
CA ASN A 85 -0.82 4.17 18.54
C ASN A 85 -1.10 3.33 17.28
N ALA A 86 -2.12 3.70 16.50
CA ALA A 86 -2.48 2.99 15.27
C ALA A 86 -1.30 2.96 14.28
N LYS A 87 -0.87 1.75 13.93
CA LYS A 87 0.19 1.48 12.97
C LYS A 87 -0.40 0.91 11.70
N ALA A 88 0.05 1.41 10.56
CA ALA A 88 -0.26 0.81 9.28
C ALA A 88 0.32 -0.61 9.22
N PRO A 89 -0.24 -1.51 8.39
CA PRO A 89 0.19 -2.91 8.31
C PRO A 89 1.72 -3.12 8.13
N TRP A 90 2.39 -2.21 7.43
CA TRP A 90 3.83 -2.26 7.15
C TRP A 90 4.73 -1.66 8.24
N GLU A 91 4.15 -1.08 9.29
CA GLU A 91 4.87 -0.51 10.44
C GLU A 91 5.07 -1.54 11.56
N TYR A 92 4.43 -2.71 11.48
CA TYR A 92 4.56 -3.78 12.48
C TYR A 92 5.85 -4.59 12.27
N VAL A 93 6.48 -4.96 13.38
CA VAL A 93 7.69 -5.81 13.45
C VAL A 93 7.50 -6.92 14.48
N LYS A 94 8.35 -7.96 14.41
CA LYS A 94 8.28 -9.14 15.28
C LYS A 94 8.13 -8.85 16.78
N GLY A 95 8.91 -7.91 17.32
CA GLY A 95 8.98 -7.62 18.76
C GLY A 95 7.66 -7.10 19.38
N GLU A 96 6.65 -6.86 18.56
CA GLU A 96 5.33 -6.38 18.98
C GLU A 96 4.31 -7.52 19.17
N PHE A 97 4.72 -8.77 18.98
CA PHE A 97 3.85 -9.93 19.04
C PHE A 97 4.35 -10.96 20.04
N GLU A 98 3.43 -11.50 20.83
CA GLU A 98 3.67 -12.69 21.64
C GLU A 98 3.57 -13.91 20.73
N LEU A 99 4.72 -14.53 20.45
CA LEU A 99 4.82 -15.67 19.55
C LEU A 99 4.96 -16.94 20.37
N HIS A 100 4.15 -17.94 20.01
CA HIS A 100 4.19 -19.27 20.62
C HIS A 100 5.28 -20.12 19.96
N GLU A 101 5.77 -21.10 20.72
CA GLU A 101 6.77 -22.05 20.25
C GLU A 101 6.33 -22.80 18.99
N LYS A 102 7.32 -23.29 18.23
CA LYS A 102 7.07 -24.09 17.03
C LYS A 102 6.29 -25.33 17.38
N ASN A 103 5.15 -25.52 16.71
CA ASN A 103 4.47 -26.79 16.64
C ASN A 103 4.77 -27.42 15.27
N ASP A 104 5.60 -28.46 15.26
CA ASP A 104 6.05 -29.12 14.01
C ASP A 104 4.93 -29.81 13.23
N THR A 105 3.74 -29.99 13.84
CA THR A 105 2.56 -30.54 13.17
C THR A 105 1.73 -29.49 12.43
N ASP A 106 1.93 -28.20 12.71
CA ASP A 106 1.17 -27.14 12.04
C ASP A 106 1.77 -26.89 10.65
N PRO A 107 0.98 -27.10 9.57
CA PRO A 107 1.50 -27.04 8.23
C PRO A 107 1.93 -25.62 7.82
N TYR A 108 1.44 -24.57 8.49
CA TYR A 108 1.77 -23.17 8.19
C TYR A 108 3.09 -22.71 8.81
N LEU A 109 3.53 -23.32 9.92
CA LEU A 109 4.71 -22.85 10.65
C LEU A 109 6.01 -23.26 9.96
N GLY A 110 7.00 -22.37 10.00
CA GLY A 110 8.33 -22.64 9.45
C GLY A 110 8.81 -21.59 8.45
N ASN A 111 9.86 -21.92 7.72
CA ASN A 111 10.45 -21.05 6.72
C ASN A 111 9.86 -21.34 5.34
N TRP A 112 9.57 -20.27 4.62
CA TRP A 112 8.88 -20.29 3.35
C TRP A 112 9.64 -19.44 2.35
N VAL A 113 9.79 -19.97 1.14
CA VAL A 113 10.49 -19.32 0.04
C VAL A 113 9.58 -19.26 -1.18
N GLY A 114 9.61 -18.13 -1.89
CA GLY A 114 8.86 -17.93 -3.12
C GLY A 114 9.74 -17.33 -4.19
N TYR A 115 9.25 -17.35 -5.43
CA TYR A 115 9.98 -16.77 -6.55
C TYR A 115 10.06 -15.24 -6.42
N ARG A 116 11.29 -14.70 -6.38
CA ARG A 116 11.60 -13.25 -6.37
C ARG A 116 10.98 -12.44 -5.23
N ILE A 117 10.72 -13.06 -4.09
CA ILE A 117 10.31 -12.37 -2.85
C ILE A 117 11.29 -12.68 -1.72
N CYS A 118 11.25 -11.89 -0.65
CA CYS A 118 12.00 -12.20 0.57
C CYS A 118 11.62 -13.58 1.13
N LYS A 119 12.55 -14.26 1.80
CA LYS A 119 12.20 -15.42 2.64
C LYS A 119 11.26 -15.00 3.76
N ILE A 120 10.30 -15.86 4.09
CA ILE A 120 9.29 -15.59 5.12
C ILE A 120 9.36 -16.67 6.19
N ALA A 121 9.50 -16.29 7.45
CA ALA A 121 9.30 -17.19 8.58
C ALA A 121 7.91 -16.97 9.17
N ILE A 122 7.11 -18.04 9.25
CA ILE A 122 5.76 -17.99 9.82
C ILE A 122 5.78 -18.57 11.24
N TYR A 123 5.26 -17.78 12.16
CA TYR A 123 5.08 -18.07 13.58
C TYR A 123 3.60 -18.09 13.94
N SER A 124 3.30 -18.61 15.12
CA SER A 124 1.96 -18.69 15.69
C SER A 124 1.83 -17.65 16.81
N SER A 125 0.71 -16.92 16.87
CA SER A 125 0.26 -16.21 18.09
C SER A 125 -0.89 -16.99 18.73
N GLU A 126 -1.72 -16.37 19.58
CA GLU A 126 -2.95 -16.98 20.08
C GLU A 126 -3.92 -17.31 18.92
N ASP A 127 -4.29 -16.31 18.13
CA ASP A 127 -5.39 -16.34 17.16
C ASP A 127 -4.93 -16.22 15.70
N GLU A 128 -3.66 -15.95 15.45
CA GLU A 128 -3.12 -15.67 14.12
C GLU A 128 -1.84 -16.45 13.81
N TYR A 129 -1.54 -16.55 12.52
CA TYR A 129 -0.22 -16.81 12.00
C TYR A 129 0.39 -15.49 11.55
N LEU A 130 1.65 -15.27 11.95
CA LEU A 130 2.42 -14.09 11.62
C LEU A 130 3.60 -14.50 10.75
N GLY A 131 3.64 -14.05 9.49
CA GLY A 131 4.80 -14.24 8.64
C GLY A 131 5.64 -12.98 8.57
N LEU A 132 6.93 -13.16 8.85
CA LEU A 132 7.93 -12.12 8.97
C LEU A 132 8.98 -12.32 7.88
N VAL A 133 9.54 -11.23 7.37
CA VAL A 133 10.75 -11.31 6.55
C VAL A 133 11.86 -11.97 7.37
N ASN A 134 12.48 -13.01 6.83
CA ASN A 134 13.54 -13.79 7.47
C ASN A 134 14.80 -13.79 6.59
N GLU A 135 15.31 -12.60 6.31
CA GLU A 135 16.50 -12.39 5.48
C GLU A 135 17.05 -10.97 5.71
N ASP A 136 18.33 -10.87 6.09
CA ASP A 136 18.98 -9.57 6.35
C ASP A 136 19.15 -8.72 5.10
N ASN A 137 19.29 -9.36 3.93
CA ASN A 137 19.51 -8.72 2.64
C ASN A 137 18.44 -9.09 1.62
N CYS A 138 17.16 -8.83 1.94
CA CYS A 138 16.09 -9.04 0.98
C CYS A 138 16.30 -8.17 -0.28
N LYS A 139 16.44 -8.83 -1.43
CA LYS A 139 16.69 -8.17 -2.73
C LYS A 139 15.42 -7.68 -3.44
N GLU A 140 14.26 -7.86 -2.83
CA GLU A 140 12.98 -7.41 -3.37
C GLU A 140 12.90 -5.88 -3.33
N LYS A 141 12.97 -5.24 -4.50
CA LYS A 141 12.95 -3.78 -4.62
C LYS A 141 11.51 -3.26 -4.67
N SER A 142 11.19 -2.31 -3.79
CA SER A 142 9.97 -1.50 -3.89
C SER A 142 10.00 -0.67 -5.18
N GLY A 143 8.93 -0.75 -5.96
CA GLY A 143 8.77 -0.04 -7.22
C GLY A 143 8.21 1.38 -7.06
N ILE A 144 7.67 1.72 -5.90
CA ILE A 144 6.96 3.00 -5.67
C ILE A 144 7.71 3.86 -4.65
N ASN A 145 8.16 3.28 -3.53
CA ASN A 145 8.81 4.02 -2.46
C ASN A 145 10.06 3.29 -1.96
N LYS A 146 11.24 3.82 -2.31
CA LYS A 146 12.54 3.28 -1.87
C LYS A 146 12.74 3.35 -0.35
N MET A 147 12.01 4.23 0.36
CA MET A 147 12.05 4.32 1.82
C MET A 147 11.29 3.17 2.50
N LEU A 148 10.45 2.43 1.77
CA LEU A 148 9.74 1.24 2.25
C LEU A 148 10.45 -0.05 1.84
N ALA A 149 11.78 -0.06 1.83
CA ALA A 149 12.55 -1.29 1.64
C ALA A 149 12.21 -2.31 2.73
N TRP A 150 12.27 -3.60 2.37
CA TRP A 150 12.09 -4.70 3.29
C TRP A 150 13.29 -4.83 4.22
N LYS A 151 13.03 -4.98 5.51
CA LYS A 151 14.01 -5.26 6.54
C LYS A 151 13.71 -6.63 7.16
N ASN A 152 14.73 -7.23 7.75
CA ASN A 152 14.54 -8.43 8.54
C ASN A 152 13.51 -8.16 9.66
N GLU A 153 12.68 -9.15 9.94
CA GLU A 153 11.60 -9.09 10.94
C GLU A 153 10.45 -8.11 10.67
N ASP A 154 10.41 -7.49 9.48
CA ASP A 154 9.22 -6.78 9.01
C ASP A 154 8.05 -7.75 8.83
N VAL A 155 6.83 -7.34 9.23
CA VAL A 155 5.62 -8.10 8.95
C VAL A 155 5.37 -8.17 7.45
N ARG A 156 5.18 -9.39 6.94
CA ARG A 156 4.88 -9.67 5.53
C ARG A 156 3.48 -10.22 5.32
N LEU A 157 2.97 -10.99 6.27
CA LEU A 157 1.60 -11.54 6.23
C LEU A 157 1.05 -11.73 7.63
N ARG A 158 -0.27 -11.62 7.74
CA ARG A 158 -1.04 -12.02 8.92
C ARG A 158 -2.24 -12.85 8.46
N ILE A 159 -2.48 -13.97 9.11
CA ILE A 159 -3.56 -14.90 8.78
C ILE A 159 -4.29 -15.28 10.06
N ASN A 160 -5.58 -15.03 10.15
CA ASN A 160 -6.39 -15.53 11.25
C ASN A 160 -6.51 -17.07 11.16
N LYS A 161 -6.24 -17.77 12.27
CA LYS A 161 -6.16 -19.23 12.30
C LYS A 161 -7.47 -19.93 11.97
N GLN A 162 -8.61 -19.34 12.34
CA GLN A 162 -9.92 -19.95 12.15
C GLN A 162 -10.43 -19.74 10.73
N SER A 163 -10.46 -18.48 10.28
CA SER A 163 -11.00 -18.12 8.97
C SER A 163 -10.04 -18.42 7.82
N LYS A 164 -8.74 -18.60 8.11
CA LYS A 164 -7.65 -18.69 7.13
C LYS A 164 -7.61 -17.47 6.20
N GLN A 165 -8.09 -16.33 6.69
CA GLN A 165 -8.10 -15.06 5.97
C GLN A 165 -7.19 -14.06 6.66
N GLY A 166 -6.73 -13.08 5.91
CA GLY A 166 -5.98 -11.96 6.46
C GLY A 166 -5.41 -11.09 5.35
N PHE A 167 -4.18 -10.63 5.53
CA PHE A 167 -3.52 -9.83 4.52
C PHE A 167 -2.10 -10.30 4.24
N TYR A 168 -1.67 -10.02 3.01
CA TYR A 168 -0.30 -10.14 2.55
C TYR A 168 0.17 -8.79 2.03
N LEU A 169 1.37 -8.36 2.41
CA LEU A 169 1.98 -7.16 1.87
C LEU A 169 2.74 -7.51 0.60
N ASN A 170 2.40 -6.88 -0.52
CA ASN A 170 3.13 -7.07 -1.77
C ASN A 170 4.50 -6.36 -1.75
N ARG A 171 5.26 -6.45 -2.85
CA ARG A 171 6.59 -5.82 -2.97
C ARG A 171 6.67 -4.33 -2.58
N ASN A 172 5.56 -3.61 -2.69
CA ASN A 172 5.45 -2.18 -2.38
C ASN A 172 4.90 -1.92 -0.96
N LYS A 173 4.83 -2.95 -0.11
CA LYS A 173 4.17 -2.96 1.19
C LYS A 173 2.67 -2.62 1.14
N ILE A 174 2.02 -2.82 -0.01
CA ILE A 174 0.57 -2.61 -0.15
C ILE A 174 -0.16 -3.88 0.29
N PRO A 175 -1.12 -3.79 1.23
CA PRO A 175 -1.89 -4.93 1.69
C PRO A 175 -2.83 -5.45 0.60
N ILE A 176 -2.81 -6.77 0.41
CA ILE A 176 -3.73 -7.55 -0.41
C ILE A 176 -4.51 -8.44 0.55
N LEU A 177 -5.83 -8.42 0.46
CA LEU A 177 -6.69 -9.32 1.22
C LEU A 177 -6.57 -10.73 0.65
N ILE A 178 -6.24 -11.69 1.51
CA ILE A 178 -5.97 -13.06 1.07
C ILE A 178 -6.76 -14.09 1.85
N LYS A 179 -6.99 -15.23 1.21
CA LYS A 179 -7.29 -16.51 1.83
C LYS A 179 -6.06 -17.41 1.67
N SER A 180 -5.61 -18.03 2.75
CA SER A 180 -4.47 -18.94 2.73
C SER A 180 -4.92 -20.40 2.61
N GLN A 181 -4.18 -21.19 1.85
CA GLN A 181 -4.37 -22.64 1.79
C GLN A 181 -3.04 -23.36 1.60
N ILE A 182 -2.97 -24.61 2.07
CA ILE A 182 -1.86 -25.51 1.75
C ILE A 182 -2.33 -26.39 0.60
N ASN A 183 -1.66 -26.32 -0.54
CA ASN A 183 -2.03 -27.12 -1.70
C ASN A 183 -1.59 -28.58 -1.55
N LYS A 184 -1.97 -29.44 -2.50
CA LYS A 184 -1.66 -30.87 -2.49
C LYS A 184 -0.15 -31.20 -2.51
N PHE A 185 0.69 -30.24 -2.88
CA PHE A 185 2.15 -30.37 -2.91
C PHE A 185 2.81 -29.82 -1.63
N GLY A 186 2.02 -29.39 -0.64
CA GLY A 186 2.51 -28.80 0.59
C GLY A 186 2.95 -27.34 0.46
N TYR A 187 2.61 -26.66 -0.63
CA TYR A 187 2.94 -25.24 -0.80
C TYR A 187 1.87 -24.37 -0.16
N LEU A 188 2.30 -23.30 0.50
CA LEU A 188 1.40 -22.27 1.01
C LEU A 188 1.02 -21.34 -0.14
N GLU A 189 -0.24 -21.37 -0.53
CA GLU A 189 -0.83 -20.46 -1.51
C GLU A 189 -1.60 -19.37 -0.79
N LEU A 190 -1.35 -18.11 -1.18
CA LEU A 190 -2.19 -16.98 -0.79
C LEU A 190 -3.01 -16.58 -2.01
N VAL A 191 -4.32 -16.71 -1.89
CA VAL A 191 -5.31 -16.44 -2.93
C VAL A 191 -5.94 -15.09 -2.66
N ASP A 192 -5.98 -14.20 -3.66
CA ASP A 192 -6.65 -12.91 -3.55
C ASP A 192 -8.15 -13.13 -3.33
N LYS A 193 -8.69 -12.55 -2.26
CA LYS A 193 -10.09 -12.74 -1.89
C LYS A 193 -11.08 -12.17 -2.91
N ASN A 194 -10.67 -11.19 -3.71
CA ASN A 194 -11.54 -10.51 -4.67
C ASN A 194 -11.52 -11.15 -6.05
N THR A 195 -10.41 -11.79 -6.42
CA THR A 195 -10.21 -12.33 -7.78
C THR A 195 -10.10 -13.84 -7.83
N ASP A 196 -9.98 -14.50 -6.68
CA ASP A 196 -9.70 -15.94 -6.55
C ASP A 196 -8.42 -16.40 -7.26
N GLN A 197 -7.53 -15.46 -7.62
CA GLN A 197 -6.25 -15.76 -8.24
C GLN A 197 -5.18 -16.00 -7.17
N VAL A 198 -4.29 -16.96 -7.43
CA VAL A 198 -3.11 -17.18 -6.60
C VAL A 198 -2.17 -15.98 -6.76
N VAL A 199 -2.01 -15.20 -5.68
CA VAL A 199 -1.10 -14.05 -5.61
C VAL A 199 0.32 -14.53 -5.43
N ILE A 200 0.50 -15.56 -4.61
CA ILE A 200 1.80 -16.13 -4.31
C ILE A 200 1.68 -17.61 -3.93
N SER A 201 2.68 -18.39 -4.31
CA SER A 201 2.87 -19.76 -3.89
C SER A 201 4.26 -19.87 -3.25
N LEU A 202 4.29 -20.41 -2.03
CA LEU A 202 5.47 -20.50 -1.20
C LEU A 202 5.81 -21.96 -0.93
N GLN A 203 7.05 -22.34 -1.19
CA GLN A 203 7.59 -23.64 -0.86
C GLN A 203 8.20 -23.60 0.54
N LYS A 204 7.97 -24.65 1.32
CA LYS A 204 8.59 -24.81 2.64
C LYS A 204 10.08 -25.13 2.46
N ASN A 205 10.95 -24.44 3.19
CA ASN A 205 12.40 -24.62 3.18
C ASN A 205 12.89 -25.31 4.45
#